data_AF-A0A2V7ZJK9-F1
#
_entry.id   AF-A0A2V7ZJK9-F1
#
_cell.length_a   1.000
_cell.length_b   1.000
_cell.length_c   1.000
_cell.angle_alpha   90.00
_cell.angle_beta   90.00
_cell.angle_gamma   90.00
#
_symmetry.space_group_name_H-M   'P 1'
#
loop_
_entity.id
_entity.type
_entity.pdbx_description
1 polymer ?
#
loop_
_entity_poly.entity_id
_entity_poly.type
_entity_poly.pdbx_seq_one_letter_code
_entity_poly.pdbx_strand_id
1 'polypeptide(L)'
;MAELSRSGNAASARRHAEPFRPGGPFYRFNIAQDLQPEDVQPWAEALFLQRVRDSRKDSPLAKCLPVSIPFHNFFDMTRIVQTPGMIVILYESPNSPHRTVFMDGRDLPKEPNPTWLGYSVGTWEGDTLVVTTAGFNDKGWLDSAGHPQTESLRITERFRRRNFG
;
A
#
# COMPACT_ATOMS: atom_id res chain seq x y z
N MET A 1 13.31 14.33 -54.36
CA MET A 1 11.89 14.70 -54.12
C MET A 1 11.24 13.48 -53.48
N ALA A 2 10.75 13.45 -52.25
CA ALA A 2 10.32 14.52 -51.36
C ALA A 2 10.80 14.28 -49.91
N GLU A 3 11.26 15.36 -49.28
CA GLU A 3 11.34 15.51 -47.82
C GLU A 3 9.93 15.75 -47.26
N LEU A 4 9.65 15.20 -46.08
CA LEU A 4 8.70 15.81 -45.13
C LEU A 4 9.27 15.67 -43.71
N SER A 5 10.01 16.71 -43.34
CA SER A 5 10.34 17.11 -41.97
C SER A 5 9.07 17.38 -41.16
N ARG A 6 8.98 16.84 -39.93
CA ARG A 6 8.23 17.46 -38.84
C ARG A 6 8.99 17.32 -37.52
N SER A 7 9.63 18.42 -37.17
CA SER A 7 10.05 18.82 -35.83
C SER A 7 8.85 19.10 -34.91
N GLY A 8 9.02 18.85 -33.61
CA GLY A 8 8.18 19.36 -32.51
C GLY A 8 7.63 18.24 -31.63
N ASN A 9 7.66 18.29 -30.31
CA ASN A 9 8.03 19.36 -29.39
C ASN A 9 8.25 18.70 -28.01
N ALA A 10 9.32 19.09 -27.30
CA ALA A 10 9.55 18.72 -25.91
C ALA A 10 8.54 19.46 -25.02
N ALA A 11 7.39 18.82 -24.76
CA ALA A 11 6.42 19.32 -23.80
C ALA A 11 6.71 18.72 -22.41
N SER A 12 7.34 19.55 -21.58
CA SER A 12 7.40 19.49 -20.11
C SER A 12 6.19 18.76 -19.49
N ALA A 13 6.41 17.53 -19.01
CA ALA A 13 5.47 16.82 -18.17
C ALA A 13 5.45 17.46 -16.77
N ARG A 14 4.67 18.54 -16.60
CA ARG A 14 4.18 18.92 -15.28
C ARG A 14 3.23 17.80 -14.86
N ARG A 15 3.68 16.93 -13.96
CA ARG A 15 2.83 16.02 -13.22
C ARG A 15 1.82 16.87 -12.45
N HIS A 16 0.66 17.12 -13.05
CA HIS A 16 -0.49 17.61 -12.33
C HIS A 16 -0.76 16.60 -11.23
N ALA A 17 -0.59 17.01 -9.97
CA ALA A 17 -1.01 16.22 -8.83
C ALA A 17 -2.50 15.96 -9.02
N GLU A 18 -2.87 14.71 -9.31
CA GLU A 18 -4.26 14.33 -9.40
C GLU A 18 -4.97 14.75 -8.09
N PRO A 19 -6.19 15.30 -8.18
CA PRO A 19 -6.93 15.66 -6.98
C PRO A 19 -7.12 14.43 -6.11
N PHE A 20 -6.74 14.55 -4.83
CA PHE A 20 -6.88 13.47 -3.85
C PHE A 20 -8.32 12.95 -3.85
N ARG A 21 -8.49 11.70 -4.24
CA ARG A 21 -9.74 10.96 -4.04
C ARG A 21 -9.67 10.28 -2.68
N PRO A 22 -10.55 10.64 -1.71
CA PRO A 22 -10.59 9.90 -0.45
C PRO A 22 -10.84 8.43 -0.75
N GLY A 23 -10.06 7.56 -0.11
CA GLY A 23 -10.28 6.12 -0.17
C GLY A 23 -11.72 5.83 0.23
N GLY A 24 -12.58 5.52 -0.74
CA GLY A 24 -13.96 5.17 -0.46
C GLY A 24 -14.03 3.87 0.35
N PRO A 25 -15.17 3.55 0.98
CA PRO A 25 -15.36 2.33 1.78
C PRO A 25 -15.10 1.03 1.01
N PHE A 26 -14.92 1.12 -0.31
CA PHE A 26 -14.73 0.01 -1.23
C PHE A 26 -13.31 -0.55 -1.28
N TYR A 27 -12.25 0.23 -1.00
CA TYR A 27 -10.87 -0.32 -1.06
C TYR A 27 -10.59 -1.39 -0.01
N ARG A 28 -11.39 -1.42 1.08
CA ARG A 28 -11.40 -2.50 2.06
C ARG A 28 -11.77 -3.87 1.45
N PHE A 29 -12.54 -3.88 0.37
CA PHE A 29 -13.04 -5.10 -0.28
C PHE A 29 -12.55 -5.25 -1.73
N ASN A 30 -12.06 -4.19 -2.35
CA ASN A 30 -11.48 -4.27 -3.68
C ASN A 30 -10.39 -3.20 -3.82
N ILE A 31 -9.17 -3.57 -3.48
CA ILE A 31 -8.01 -2.69 -3.66
C ILE A 31 -7.72 -2.41 -5.15
N ALA A 32 -8.15 -3.29 -6.04
CA ALA A 32 -7.94 -3.20 -7.48
C ALA A 32 -9.04 -2.42 -8.22
N GLN A 33 -9.99 -1.77 -7.52
CA GLN A 33 -11.19 -1.19 -8.15
C GLN A 33 -10.93 -0.11 -9.21
N ASP A 34 -9.79 0.60 -9.14
CA ASP A 34 -9.41 1.62 -10.13
C ASP A 34 -8.32 1.15 -11.09
N LEU A 35 -7.85 -0.09 -10.93
CA LEU A 35 -6.87 -0.68 -11.84
C LEU A 35 -7.58 -1.11 -13.13
N GLN A 36 -6.92 -0.92 -14.27
CA GLN A 36 -7.38 -1.56 -15.49
C GLN A 36 -7.07 -3.06 -15.43
N PRO A 37 -7.83 -3.92 -16.12
CA PRO A 37 -7.57 -5.36 -16.14
C PRO A 37 -6.12 -5.72 -16.51
N GLU A 38 -5.51 -4.96 -17.42
CA GLU A 38 -4.11 -5.12 -17.84
C GLU A 38 -3.07 -4.79 -16.75
N ASP A 39 -3.44 -3.99 -15.74
CA ASP A 39 -2.58 -3.68 -14.60
C ASP A 39 -2.54 -4.85 -13.59
N VAL A 40 -3.55 -5.73 -13.63
CA VAL A 40 -3.64 -6.89 -12.76
C VAL A 40 -2.96 -8.09 -13.41
N GLN A 41 -1.98 -8.65 -12.71
CA GLN A 41 -1.29 -9.84 -13.21
C GLN A 41 -2.28 -11.03 -13.31
N PRO A 42 -2.28 -11.81 -14.40
CA PRO A 42 -3.25 -12.90 -14.59
C PRO A 42 -3.24 -13.93 -13.46
N TRP A 43 -2.07 -14.23 -12.90
CA TRP A 43 -1.95 -15.14 -11.76
C TRP A 43 -2.62 -14.58 -10.49
N ALA A 44 -2.56 -13.27 -10.29
CA ALA A 44 -3.13 -12.60 -9.12
C ALA A 44 -4.65 -12.62 -9.18
N GLU A 45 -5.21 -12.34 -10.36
CA GLU A 45 -6.65 -12.46 -10.60
C GLU A 45 -7.13 -13.91 -10.47
N ALA A 46 -6.41 -14.88 -11.05
CA ALA A 46 -6.76 -16.29 -10.95
C ALA A 46 -6.80 -16.77 -9.48
N LEU A 47 -5.78 -16.39 -8.69
CA LEU A 47 -5.70 -16.70 -7.27
C LEU A 47 -6.79 -16.00 -6.46
N PHE A 48 -7.08 -14.72 -6.75
CA PHE A 48 -8.19 -14.00 -6.14
C PHE A 48 -9.51 -14.72 -6.39
N LEU A 49 -9.85 -15.00 -7.65
CA LEU A 49 -11.09 -15.69 -8.03
C LEU A 49 -11.18 -17.09 -7.41
N GLN A 50 -10.06 -17.82 -7.29
CA GLN A 50 -10.00 -19.09 -6.58
C GLN A 50 -10.37 -18.91 -5.09
N ARG A 51 -9.77 -17.94 -4.40
CA ARG A 51 -10.09 -17.63 -2.99
C ARG A 51 -11.56 -17.26 -2.81
N VAL A 52 -12.15 -16.53 -3.76
CA VAL A 52 -13.59 -16.21 -3.74
C VAL A 52 -14.44 -17.49 -3.83
N ARG A 53 -14.12 -18.39 -4.78
CA ARG A 53 -14.83 -19.68 -4.94
C ARG A 53 -14.71 -20.58 -3.72
N ASP A 54 -13.54 -20.57 -3.07
CA ASP A 54 -13.27 -21.32 -1.84
C ASP A 54 -13.81 -20.63 -0.58
N SER A 55 -14.71 -19.65 -0.74
CA SER A 55 -15.31 -18.88 0.37
C SER A 55 -14.28 -18.27 1.32
N ARG A 56 -13.09 -17.94 0.81
CA ARG A 56 -11.98 -17.31 1.56
C ARG A 56 -11.58 -18.11 2.81
N LYS A 57 -11.78 -19.43 2.80
CA LYS A 57 -11.47 -20.34 3.92
C LYS A 57 -10.05 -20.21 4.47
N ASP A 58 -9.12 -19.76 3.63
CA ASP A 58 -7.70 -19.61 3.96
C ASP A 58 -7.29 -18.19 4.38
N SER A 59 -8.24 -17.31 4.69
CA SER A 59 -7.97 -15.95 5.16
C SER A 59 -7.01 -15.92 6.36
N PRO A 60 -5.92 -15.13 6.33
CA PRO A 60 -5.04 -14.95 7.48
C PRO A 60 -5.79 -14.46 8.70
N LEU A 61 -6.76 -13.56 8.51
CA LEU A 61 -7.58 -13.01 9.59
C LEU A 61 -8.38 -14.10 10.31
N ALA A 62 -8.93 -15.07 9.57
CA ALA A 62 -9.67 -16.19 10.14
C ALA A 62 -8.78 -17.20 10.89
N LYS A 63 -7.46 -17.17 10.63
CA LYS A 63 -6.44 -18.01 11.27
C LYS A 63 -5.69 -17.30 12.40
N CYS A 64 -6.18 -16.14 12.85
CA CYS A 64 -5.51 -15.28 13.82
C CYS A 64 -4.09 -14.84 13.41
N LEU A 65 -3.87 -14.68 12.11
CA LEU A 65 -2.61 -14.21 11.53
C LEU A 65 -2.74 -12.75 11.08
N PRO A 66 -1.63 -11.99 11.01
CA PRO A 66 -1.64 -10.63 10.50
C PRO A 66 -2.11 -10.53 9.04
N VAL A 67 -2.51 -9.32 8.64
CA VAL A 67 -2.89 -8.97 7.26
C VAL A 67 -2.00 -7.84 6.73
N SER A 68 -2.13 -7.48 5.46
CA SER A 68 -1.26 -6.48 4.85
C SER A 68 -1.63 -5.05 5.28
N ILE A 69 -0.72 -4.11 5.07
CA ILE A 69 -0.90 -2.69 5.40
C ILE A 69 -2.16 -2.09 4.76
N PRO A 70 -2.48 -2.30 3.46
CA PRO A 70 -3.65 -1.67 2.87
C PRO A 70 -4.95 -2.12 3.52
N PHE A 71 -5.05 -3.39 3.94
CA PHE A 71 -6.19 -3.87 4.73
C PHE A 71 -6.36 -3.01 5.97
N HIS A 72 -5.28 -2.83 6.75
CA HIS A 72 -5.34 -2.08 8.00
C HIS A 72 -5.70 -0.60 7.79
N ASN A 73 -5.15 0.03 6.74
CA ASN A 73 -5.37 1.45 6.48
C ASN A 73 -6.82 1.79 6.06
N PHE A 74 -7.57 0.84 5.51
CA PHE A 74 -8.93 1.07 5.01
C PHE A 74 -10.04 0.44 5.86
N PHE A 75 -9.70 -0.22 6.97
CA PHE A 75 -10.67 -0.98 7.75
C PHE A 75 -10.94 -0.37 9.12
N ASP A 76 -9.89 -0.13 9.92
CA ASP A 76 -10.00 0.05 11.37
C ASP A 76 -9.61 1.45 11.84
N MET A 77 -9.96 1.77 13.09
CA MET A 77 -9.39 2.92 13.75
C MET A 77 -7.89 2.70 13.99
N THR A 78 -7.12 3.75 13.76
CA THR A 78 -5.67 3.73 13.96
C THR A 78 -5.28 4.77 14.98
N ARG A 79 -4.41 4.41 15.93
CA ARG A 79 -3.75 5.37 16.80
C ARG A 79 -2.31 5.56 16.32
N ILE A 80 -1.92 6.82 16.13
CA ILE A 80 -0.57 7.18 15.69
C ILE A 80 0.16 7.84 16.85
N VAL A 81 1.29 7.26 17.25
CA VAL A 81 2.22 7.81 18.24
C VAL A 81 3.44 8.31 17.50
N GLN A 82 3.81 9.58 17.68
CA GLN A 82 4.93 10.20 16.97
C GLN A 82 6.04 10.57 17.94
N THR A 83 7.28 10.32 17.54
CA THR A 83 8.51 10.78 18.19
C THR A 83 9.44 11.37 17.11
N PRO A 84 10.51 12.08 17.47
CA PRO A 84 11.47 12.58 16.48
C PRO A 84 12.12 11.49 15.62
N GLY A 85 12.34 10.28 16.17
CA GLY A 85 13.05 9.20 15.47
C GLY A 85 12.16 8.13 14.83
N MET A 86 10.88 8.04 15.23
CA MET A 86 9.96 7.05 14.70
C MET A 86 8.49 7.46 14.88
N ILE A 87 7.64 6.91 14.02
CA ILE A 87 6.19 6.92 14.15
C ILE A 87 5.73 5.48 14.36
N VAL A 88 4.89 5.25 15.37
CA VAL A 88 4.27 3.95 15.64
C VAL A 88 2.79 4.04 15.32
N ILE A 89 2.32 3.14 14.45
CA ILE A 89 0.91 2.99 14.10
C ILE A 89 0.37 1.76 14.84
N LEU A 90 -0.65 1.99 15.65
CA LEU A 90 -1.37 0.97 16.40
C LEU A 90 -2.70 0.73 15.68
N TYR A 91 -2.85 -0.46 15.11
CA TYR A 91 -4.09 -0.90 14.47
C TYR A 91 -5.01 -1.55 15.51
N GLU A 92 -6.31 -1.29 15.44
CA GLU A 92 -7.29 -1.87 16.37
C GLU A 92 -7.60 -3.36 16.07
N SER A 93 -7.30 -3.85 14.87
CA SER A 93 -7.65 -5.22 14.49
C SER A 93 -6.98 -6.27 15.40
N PRO A 94 -7.72 -7.31 15.83
CA PRO A 94 -7.32 -8.25 16.88
C PRO A 94 -6.06 -9.04 16.58
N ASN A 95 -5.64 -9.12 15.31
CA ASN A 95 -4.49 -9.92 14.88
C ASN A 95 -3.37 -9.05 14.28
N SER A 96 -3.35 -7.76 14.60
CA SER A 96 -2.45 -6.79 13.98
C SER A 96 -1.26 -6.49 14.89
N PRO A 97 -0.01 -6.70 14.43
CA PRO A 97 1.13 -6.10 15.08
C PRO A 97 1.05 -4.57 14.99
N HIS A 98 1.72 -3.89 15.91
CA HIS A 98 2.04 -2.48 15.69
C HIS A 98 3.01 -2.36 14.51
N ARG A 99 2.90 -1.26 13.77
CA ARG A 99 3.84 -0.91 12.70
C ARG A 99 4.74 0.22 13.16
N THR A 100 6.03 0.06 12.96
CA THR A 100 7.02 1.12 13.19
C THR A 100 7.47 1.68 11.84
N VAL A 101 7.40 3.01 11.72
CA VAL A 101 7.95 3.79 10.61
C VAL A 101 9.16 4.54 11.14
N PHE A 102 10.35 4.20 10.62
CA PHE A 102 11.59 4.88 10.99
C PHE A 102 11.67 6.24 10.30
N MET A 103 12.00 7.28 11.07
CA MET A 103 12.03 8.68 10.62
C MET A 103 13.44 9.28 10.67
N ASP A 104 14.47 8.46 10.85
CA ASP A 104 15.86 8.87 11.06
C ASP A 104 16.68 8.99 9.75
N GLY A 105 16.00 8.99 8.60
CA GLY A 105 16.63 9.16 7.28
C GLY A 105 17.33 7.92 6.73
N ARG A 106 17.18 6.75 7.37
CA ARG A 106 17.71 5.49 6.83
C ARG A 106 16.99 5.06 5.55
N ASP A 107 17.72 4.35 4.70
CA ASP A 107 17.13 3.65 3.54
C ASP A 107 16.41 2.36 3.97
N LEU A 108 15.59 1.83 3.06
CA LEU A 108 15.09 0.47 3.20
C LEU A 108 16.26 -0.53 3.18
N PRO A 109 16.19 -1.62 3.96
CA PRO A 109 17.16 -2.70 3.88
C PRO A 109 17.23 -3.24 2.44
N LYS A 110 18.46 -3.45 1.94
CA LYS A 110 18.67 -4.06 0.61
C LYS A 110 18.18 -5.51 0.55
N GLU A 111 18.39 -6.23 1.65
CA GLU A 111 17.97 -7.63 1.85
C GLU A 111 17.15 -7.70 3.15
N PRO A 112 15.85 -7.37 3.10
CA PRO A 112 15.00 -7.42 4.29
C PRO A 112 14.65 -8.86 4.65
N ASN A 113 14.59 -9.18 5.95
CA ASN A 113 13.91 -10.39 6.42
C ASN A 113 12.39 -10.20 6.19
N PRO A 114 11.73 -11.05 5.37
CA PRO A 114 10.32 -10.86 5.06
C PRO A 114 9.40 -10.92 6.28
N THR A 115 8.52 -9.94 6.43
CA THR A 115 7.56 -9.86 7.56
C THR A 115 6.16 -9.51 7.08
N TRP A 116 5.15 -9.69 7.93
CA TRP A 116 3.75 -9.42 7.55
C TRP A 116 3.48 -7.96 7.17
N LEU A 117 4.11 -7.00 7.87
CA LEU A 117 3.93 -5.57 7.68
C LEU A 117 5.12 -4.88 7.01
N GLY A 118 6.14 -5.64 6.60
CA GLY A 118 7.35 -5.12 6.00
C GLY A 118 8.17 -4.19 6.90
N TYR A 119 9.15 -3.52 6.29
CA TYR A 119 10.01 -2.51 6.88
C TYR A 119 9.64 -1.14 6.33
N SER A 120 9.35 -0.17 7.20
CA SER A 120 8.84 1.14 6.80
C SER A 120 9.82 2.26 7.14
N VAL A 121 10.10 3.12 6.16
CA VAL A 121 10.86 4.37 6.33
C VAL A 121 10.00 5.53 5.88
N GLY A 122 10.09 6.64 6.61
CA GLY A 122 9.27 7.83 6.36
C GLY A 122 10.10 9.09 6.20
N THR A 123 9.61 10.00 5.36
CA THR A 123 10.13 11.35 5.20
C THR A 123 8.98 12.36 5.11
N TRP A 124 9.25 13.60 5.49
CA TRP A 124 8.28 14.69 5.36
C TRP A 124 8.53 15.47 4.07
N GLU A 125 7.49 15.58 3.23
CA GLU A 125 7.44 16.47 2.07
C GLU A 125 6.45 17.60 2.38
N GLY A 126 6.95 18.70 2.94
CA GLY A 126 6.09 19.77 3.45
C GLY A 126 5.20 19.28 4.59
N ASP A 127 3.88 19.32 4.39
CA ASP A 127 2.87 18.85 5.37
C ASP A 127 2.44 17.39 5.16
N THR A 128 3.06 16.68 4.22
CA THR A 128 2.73 15.30 3.87
C THR A 128 3.82 14.35 4.37
N LEU A 129 3.43 13.37 5.18
CA LEU A 129 4.31 12.25 5.52
C LEU A 129 4.26 11.24 4.39
N VAL A 130 5.42 10.96 3.79
CA VAL A 130 5.59 9.96 2.76
C VAL A 130 6.28 8.75 3.37
N VAL A 131 5.59 7.61 3.39
CA VAL A 131 6.12 6.37 3.93
C VAL A 131 6.31 5.38 2.80
N THR A 132 7.50 4.79 2.72
CA THR A 132 7.78 3.69 1.81
C THR A 132 8.02 2.42 2.61
N THR A 133 7.39 1.33 2.19
CA THR A 133 7.51 0.02 2.82
C THR A 133 7.82 -1.06 1.80
N ALA A 134 8.72 -1.97 2.16
CA ALA A 134 9.04 -3.19 1.41
C ALA A 134 9.41 -4.33 2.37
N GLY A 135 9.80 -5.50 1.86
CA GLY A 135 10.18 -6.64 2.70
C GLY A 135 8.97 -7.34 3.33
N PHE A 136 7.87 -7.38 2.59
CA PHE A 136 6.69 -8.15 2.98
C PHE A 136 6.93 -9.64 2.80
N ASN A 137 6.21 -10.46 3.56
CA ASN A 137 6.01 -11.86 3.22
C ASN A 137 4.84 -12.02 2.24
N ASP A 138 4.77 -13.17 1.59
CA ASP A 138 3.73 -13.55 0.62
C ASP A 138 2.41 -14.03 1.28
N LYS A 139 2.29 -13.92 2.60
CA LYS A 139 1.19 -14.52 3.38
C LYS A 139 0.02 -13.58 3.62
N GLY A 140 0.24 -12.28 3.57
CA GLY A 140 -0.80 -11.28 3.78
C GLY A 140 -1.78 -11.17 2.61
N TRP A 141 -2.99 -10.73 2.90
CA TRP A 141 -3.97 -10.33 1.88
C TRP A 141 -4.05 -8.80 1.85
N LEU A 142 -4.11 -8.22 0.66
CA LEU A 142 -4.14 -6.77 0.48
C LEU A 142 -5.46 -6.14 0.96
N ASP A 143 -6.55 -6.90 0.92
CA ASP A 143 -7.87 -6.47 1.34
C ASP A 143 -8.73 -7.63 1.88
N SER A 144 -9.95 -7.33 2.29
CA SER A 144 -10.87 -8.33 2.87
C SER A 144 -11.37 -9.35 1.86
N ALA A 145 -11.30 -9.06 0.56
CA ALA A 145 -11.78 -9.96 -0.47
C ALA A 145 -10.75 -10.99 -0.90
N GLY A 146 -9.47 -10.76 -0.59
CA GLY A 146 -8.41 -11.75 -0.71
C GLY A 146 -7.48 -11.52 -1.89
N HIS A 147 -7.30 -10.27 -2.31
CA HIS A 147 -6.26 -9.93 -3.28
C HIS A 147 -4.88 -10.32 -2.74
N PRO A 148 -4.06 -11.02 -3.55
CA PRO A 148 -2.77 -11.52 -3.09
C PRO A 148 -1.70 -10.41 -3.06
N GLN A 149 -0.66 -10.64 -2.27
CA GLN A 149 0.60 -9.90 -2.33
C GLN A 149 1.77 -10.86 -2.53
N THR A 150 2.94 -10.32 -2.87
CA THR A 150 4.19 -11.06 -2.99
C THR A 150 5.29 -10.38 -2.17
N GLU A 151 6.43 -11.03 -2.00
CA GLU A 151 7.61 -10.43 -1.36
C GLU A 151 8.18 -9.23 -2.15
N SER A 152 7.84 -9.14 -3.45
CA SER A 152 8.20 -8.00 -4.31
C SER A 152 7.30 -6.78 -4.10
N LEU A 153 6.28 -6.86 -3.23
CA LEU A 153 5.40 -5.73 -2.95
C LEU A 153 6.21 -4.55 -2.40
N ARG A 154 5.94 -3.38 -2.95
CA ARG A 154 6.40 -2.10 -2.41
C ARG A 154 5.22 -1.16 -2.30
N ILE A 155 5.05 -0.57 -1.12
CA ILE A 155 3.95 0.36 -0.83
C ILE A 155 4.55 1.74 -0.61
N THR A 156 3.95 2.76 -1.24
CA THR A 156 4.19 4.17 -0.90
C THR A 156 2.87 4.77 -0.42
N GLU A 157 2.83 5.16 0.83
CA GLU A 157 1.69 5.84 1.45
C GLU A 157 1.99 7.33 1.60
N ARG A 158 0.96 8.16 1.43
CA ARG A 158 1.03 9.60 1.68
C ARG A 158 -0.03 9.97 2.70
N PHE A 159 0.40 10.31 3.91
CA PHE A 159 -0.46 10.73 4.99
C PHE A 159 -0.48 12.24 5.07
N ARG A 160 -1.69 12.81 5.09
CA ARG A 160 -1.89 14.24 5.33
C ARG A 160 -2.97 14.41 6.37
N ARG A 161 -2.65 15.13 7.45
CA ARG A 161 -3.64 15.54 8.44
C ARG A 161 -4.49 16.65 7.85
N ARG A 162 -5.77 16.38 7.57
CA ARG A 162 -6.67 17.34 6.92
C ARG A 162 -7.13 18.48 7.82
N ASN A 163 -7.37 18.18 9.10
CA ASN A 163 -7.84 19.13 10.08
C ASN A 163 -7.22 18.86 11.46
N PHE A 164 -7.15 19.91 12.27
CA PHE A 164 -7.04 19.77 13.72
C PHE A 164 -8.46 19.50 14.23
N GLY A 165 -8.59 18.49 15.10
CA GLY A 165 -9.87 18.17 15.73
C GLY A 165 -10.30 19.24 16.70
#